data_AF-A0A353E5E2-F1
#
_entry.id   AF-A0A353E5E2-F1
#
_cell.length_a   1.000
_cell.length_b   1.000
_cell.length_c   1.000
_cell.angle_alpha   90.00
_cell.angle_beta   90.00
_cell.angle_gamma   90.00
#
_symmetry.space_group_name_H-M   'P 1'
#
loop_
_entity.id
_entity.type
_entity.pdbx_description
1 polymer ?
#
loop_
_entity_poly.entity_id
_entity_poly.type
_entity_poly.pdbx_seq_one_letter_code
_entity_poly.pdbx_strand_id
1 'polypeptide(L)'
;MDRKLPKAVGEAPRRTLTFYTHGDVTMEKFFRAIGFLVDDAPNHKKTYTVMVLAMPQILPETAVFLQQCFEREWITHLVLTTSKNAESLMDIHLAEYKDRLLYARSQDVSNVASHMVLYKKDKALILSGPMLEKMSGKTSAYSLQFLPNQANWLNALTWGNPVKNVCFPDVLNQRQQVIKDKREVKDRLLSRFLKASFPPYDDDKEQPLSHGDHHDFGQMG
;
A
#
# COMPACT_ATOMS: atom_id res chain seq x y z
N MET A 1 -8.60 -20.89 6.54
CA MET A 1 -8.80 -19.43 6.66
C MET A 1 -10.21 -19.15 7.10
N ASP A 2 -10.39 -18.29 8.10
CA ASP A 2 -11.70 -17.77 8.46
C ASP A 2 -12.25 -16.94 7.29
N ARG A 3 -13.39 -17.36 6.72
CA ARG A 3 -14.02 -16.70 5.57
C ARG A 3 -15.00 -15.60 5.97
N LYS A 4 -15.19 -15.34 7.27
CA LYS A 4 -16.16 -14.35 7.77
C LYS A 4 -15.86 -12.94 7.28
N LEU A 5 -14.59 -12.48 7.38
CA LEU A 5 -14.23 -11.13 6.99
C LEU A 5 -14.36 -10.90 5.46
N PRO A 6 -13.83 -11.77 4.58
CA PRO A 6 -14.09 -11.66 3.13
C PRO A 6 -15.57 -11.66 2.77
N LYS A 7 -16.35 -12.54 3.42
CA LYS A 7 -17.80 -12.62 3.20
C LYS A 7 -18.49 -11.32 3.62
N ALA A 8 -18.17 -10.80 4.81
CA ALA A 8 -18.73 -9.55 5.32
C ALA A 8 -18.41 -8.36 4.41
N VAL A 9 -17.18 -8.25 3.91
CA VAL A 9 -16.80 -7.21 2.93
C VAL A 9 -17.56 -7.37 1.61
N GLY A 10 -17.74 -8.62 1.19
CA GLY A 10 -18.50 -8.94 -0.01
C GLY A 10 -19.98 -8.57 0.08
N GLU A 11 -20.57 -8.72 1.26
CA GLU A 11 -21.99 -8.44 1.52
C GLU A 11 -22.24 -6.99 1.94
N ALA A 12 -21.20 -6.25 2.34
CA ALA A 12 -21.32 -4.88 2.80
C ALA A 12 -21.79 -3.92 1.70
N PRO A 13 -22.70 -2.97 2.01
CA PRO A 13 -23.06 -1.89 1.11
C PRO A 13 -21.82 -1.15 0.60
N ARG A 14 -21.76 -0.89 -0.71
CA ARG A 14 -20.61 -0.26 -1.38
C ARG A 14 -19.27 -0.97 -1.17
N ARG A 15 -19.28 -2.23 -0.68
CA ARG A 15 -18.08 -3.03 -0.36
C ARG A 15 -17.16 -2.34 0.66
N THR A 16 -17.75 -1.56 1.57
CA THR A 16 -17.05 -0.87 2.66
C THR A 16 -17.56 -1.39 4.00
N LEU A 17 -16.63 -1.78 4.88
CA LEU A 17 -16.92 -2.35 6.19
C LEU A 17 -16.09 -1.63 7.26
N THR A 18 -16.76 -1.08 8.27
CA THR A 18 -16.11 -0.64 9.51
C THR A 18 -16.38 -1.68 10.59
N PHE A 19 -15.35 -2.13 11.28
CA PHE A 19 -15.45 -3.17 12.29
C PHE A 19 -14.42 -2.99 13.39
N TYR A 20 -14.64 -3.69 14.51
CA TYR A 20 -13.78 -3.66 15.67
C TYR A 20 -13.21 -5.05 15.93
N THR A 21 -11.96 -5.11 16.38
CA THR A 21 -11.34 -6.33 16.90
C THR A 21 -10.86 -6.09 18.33
N HIS A 22 -10.59 -7.15 19.09
CA HIS A 22 -10.01 -7.04 20.43
C HIS A 22 -8.48 -6.90 20.37
N GLY A 23 -7.94 -6.38 19.27
CA GLY A 23 -6.49 -6.27 19.06
C GLY A 23 -5.81 -7.63 18.91
N ASP A 24 -6.55 -8.65 18.49
CA ASP A 24 -6.16 -10.05 18.33
C ASP A 24 -5.78 -10.42 16.88
N VAL A 25 -5.89 -9.45 15.98
CA VAL A 25 -5.59 -9.57 14.55
C VAL A 25 -4.35 -8.75 14.21
N THR A 26 -3.35 -9.41 13.66
CA THR A 26 -2.10 -8.80 13.19
C THR A 26 -2.22 -8.39 11.72
N MET A 27 -1.30 -7.55 11.25
CA MET A 27 -1.19 -7.18 9.83
C MET A 27 -1.13 -8.41 8.93
N GLU A 28 -0.29 -9.39 9.27
CA GLU A 28 -0.20 -10.67 8.54
C GLU A 28 -1.55 -11.39 8.49
N LYS A 29 -2.26 -11.51 9.62
CA LYS A 29 -3.57 -12.18 9.65
C LYS A 29 -4.57 -11.47 8.75
N PHE A 30 -4.56 -10.13 8.73
CA PHE A 30 -5.40 -9.37 7.81
C PHE A 30 -5.04 -9.66 6.36
N PHE A 31 -3.76 -9.54 5.99
CA PHE A 31 -3.30 -9.84 4.63
C PHE A 31 -3.74 -11.24 4.20
N ARG A 32 -3.50 -12.25 5.04
CA ARG A 32 -3.92 -13.63 4.77
C ARG A 32 -5.44 -13.73 4.61
N ALA A 33 -6.22 -13.02 5.42
CA ALA A 33 -7.68 -13.07 5.35
C ALA A 33 -8.24 -12.42 4.08
N ILE A 34 -7.64 -11.34 3.56
CA ILE A 34 -8.29 -10.51 2.52
C ILE A 34 -7.44 -10.28 1.26
N GLY A 35 -6.15 -10.62 1.26
CA GLY A 35 -5.23 -10.36 0.16
C GLY A 35 -5.66 -11.03 -1.14
N PHE A 36 -6.23 -12.23 -1.04
CA PHE A 36 -6.75 -12.97 -2.20
C PHE A 36 -7.93 -12.27 -2.90
N LEU A 37 -8.58 -11.28 -2.29
CA LEU A 37 -9.65 -10.52 -2.94
C LEU A 37 -9.13 -9.63 -4.07
N VAL A 38 -7.84 -9.27 -4.04
CA VAL A 38 -7.17 -8.50 -5.08
C VAL A 38 -6.46 -9.43 -6.09
N ASP A 39 -6.22 -10.68 -5.71
CA ASP A 39 -5.62 -11.69 -6.56
C ASP A 39 -6.64 -12.28 -7.55
N ASP A 40 -6.27 -12.32 -8.83
CA ASP A 40 -7.03 -13.07 -9.83
C ASP A 40 -6.20 -14.31 -10.19
N ALA A 41 -6.52 -15.44 -9.59
CA ALA A 41 -5.90 -16.71 -9.96
C ALA A 41 -5.99 -16.97 -11.49
N PRO A 42 -5.18 -17.89 -12.02
CA PRO A 42 -3.96 -17.67 -12.81
C PRO A 42 -4.16 -17.20 -14.28
N ASN A 43 -5.32 -16.62 -14.63
CA ASN A 43 -5.65 -16.30 -16.04
C ASN A 43 -5.06 -14.98 -16.55
N HIS A 44 -4.41 -14.19 -15.71
CA HIS A 44 -3.64 -13.01 -16.14
C HIS A 44 -2.18 -13.14 -15.74
N LYS A 45 -1.38 -13.76 -16.61
CA LYS A 45 0.09 -13.93 -16.48
C LYS A 45 0.92 -12.63 -16.34
N LYS A 46 0.31 -11.46 -16.11
CA LYS A 46 0.99 -10.15 -16.03
C LYS A 46 0.27 -9.14 -15.13
N THR A 47 -0.38 -9.57 -14.05
CA THR A 47 -0.96 -8.62 -13.07
C THR A 47 0.03 -8.35 -11.96
N TYR A 48 0.51 -7.11 -11.87
CA TYR A 48 1.27 -6.63 -10.72
C TYR A 48 0.31 -6.35 -9.56
N THR A 49 0.76 -6.66 -8.35
CA THR A 49 0.10 -6.26 -7.10
C THR A 49 1.09 -5.42 -6.32
N VAL A 50 0.74 -4.16 -6.05
CA VAL A 50 1.53 -3.27 -5.19
C VAL A 50 0.92 -3.28 -3.81
N MET A 51 1.77 -3.49 -2.80
CA MET A 51 1.41 -3.32 -1.40
C MET A 51 2.00 -2.01 -0.89
N VAL A 52 1.16 -1.16 -0.32
CA VAL A 52 1.56 0.02 0.45
C VAL A 52 1.24 -0.27 1.90
N LEU A 53 2.25 -0.23 2.76
CA LEU A 53 2.13 -0.55 4.17
C LEU A 53 2.72 0.58 5.00
N ALA A 54 1.88 1.20 5.81
CA ALA A 54 2.28 2.13 6.86
C ALA A 54 2.04 1.47 8.21
N MET A 55 3.11 1.23 8.97
CA MET A 55 3.02 0.64 10.31
C MET A 55 4.09 1.18 11.26
N PRO A 56 3.85 1.28 12.58
CA PRO A 56 4.78 1.96 13.47
C PRO A 56 6.14 1.25 13.59
N GLN A 57 6.13 -0.08 13.56
CA GLN A 57 7.31 -0.92 13.78
C GLN A 57 7.17 -2.23 12.99
N ILE A 58 8.31 -2.74 12.53
CA ILE A 58 8.48 -4.09 12.01
C ILE A 58 9.45 -4.83 12.94
N LEU A 59 9.12 -6.07 13.29
CA LEU A 59 10.00 -7.07 13.89
C LEU A 59 10.30 -8.17 12.85
N PRO A 60 11.24 -9.08 13.13
CA PRO A 60 11.68 -10.09 12.19
C PRO A 60 10.54 -10.95 11.62
N GLU A 61 9.51 -11.26 12.41
CA GLU A 61 8.39 -12.09 11.97
C GLU A 61 7.63 -11.43 10.81
N THR A 62 7.36 -10.12 10.92
CA THR A 62 6.74 -9.36 9.83
C THR A 62 7.65 -9.25 8.62
N ALA A 63 8.96 -9.06 8.81
CA ALA A 63 9.91 -9.00 7.70
C ALA A 63 9.98 -10.32 6.91
N VAL A 64 10.01 -11.46 7.61
CA VAL A 64 9.93 -12.81 7.01
C VAL A 64 8.61 -13.00 6.28
N PHE A 65 7.49 -12.53 6.84
CA PHE A 65 6.21 -12.61 6.16
C PHE A 65 6.19 -11.77 4.86
N LEU A 66 6.74 -10.56 4.87
CA LEU A 66 6.84 -9.72 3.66
C LEU A 66 7.73 -10.40 2.60
N GLN A 67 8.83 -11.04 3.02
CA GLN A 67 9.66 -11.85 2.13
C GLN A 67 8.85 -12.98 1.48
N GLN A 68 8.06 -13.73 2.26
CA GLN A 68 7.17 -14.76 1.72
C GLN A 68 6.13 -14.21 0.75
N CYS A 69 5.65 -12.97 0.94
CA CYS A 69 4.70 -12.35 0.02
C CYS A 69 5.32 -12.13 -1.36
N PHE A 70 6.61 -11.80 -1.43
CA PHE A 70 7.34 -11.72 -2.70
C PHE A 70 7.64 -13.11 -3.29
N GLU A 71 8.15 -14.04 -2.47
CA GLU A 71 8.51 -15.41 -2.92
C GLU A 71 7.33 -16.17 -3.51
N ARG A 72 6.13 -15.92 -2.97
CA ARG A 72 4.88 -16.53 -3.44
C ARG A 72 4.14 -15.69 -4.48
N GLU A 73 4.74 -14.60 -4.92
CA GLU A 73 4.18 -13.65 -5.89
C GLU A 73 2.81 -13.08 -5.48
N TRP A 74 2.50 -13.05 -4.19
CA TRP A 74 1.29 -12.40 -3.66
C TRP A 74 1.37 -10.89 -3.84
N ILE A 75 2.59 -10.35 -3.76
CA ILE A 75 2.91 -8.97 -4.11
C ILE A 75 4.09 -8.95 -5.07
N THR A 76 4.12 -7.92 -5.90
CA THR A 76 5.22 -7.67 -6.84
C THR A 76 6.09 -6.50 -6.42
N HIS A 77 5.51 -5.56 -5.66
CA HIS A 77 6.17 -4.34 -5.21
C HIS A 77 5.69 -4.01 -3.80
N LEU A 78 6.60 -3.42 -3.02
CA LEU A 78 6.31 -2.97 -1.67
C LEU A 78 6.70 -1.51 -1.52
N VAL A 79 5.78 -0.70 -1.02
CA VAL A 79 6.06 0.61 -0.46
C VAL A 79 5.84 0.51 1.04
N LEU A 80 6.90 0.76 1.80
CA LEU A 80 6.90 0.58 3.24
C LEU A 80 7.28 1.88 3.94
N THR A 81 6.42 2.35 4.83
CA THR A 81 6.70 3.50 5.69
C THR A 81 6.61 3.07 7.15
N THR A 82 7.68 3.29 7.93
CA THR A 82 7.72 2.95 9.36
C THR A 82 8.09 4.14 10.24
N SER A 83 7.66 4.12 11.51
CA SER A 83 8.10 5.11 12.50
C SER A 83 9.48 4.79 13.07
N LYS A 84 9.70 3.51 13.38
CA LYS A 84 10.99 2.98 13.83
C LYS A 84 11.87 2.59 12.65
N ASN A 85 13.20 2.67 12.82
CA ASN A 85 14.12 2.22 11.77
C ASN A 85 13.98 0.70 11.58
N ALA A 86 13.81 0.27 10.33
CA ALA A 86 13.74 -1.12 9.92
C ALA A 86 14.76 -1.49 8.83
N GLU A 87 15.70 -0.59 8.50
CA GLU A 87 16.70 -0.78 7.43
C GLU A 87 17.43 -2.12 7.54
N SER A 88 17.93 -2.47 8.73
CA SER A 88 18.63 -3.74 8.94
C SER A 88 17.76 -4.96 8.66
N LEU A 89 16.46 -4.92 8.99
CA LEU A 89 15.54 -6.00 8.68
C LEU A 89 15.25 -6.07 7.18
N MET A 90 15.20 -4.92 6.49
CA MET A 90 15.03 -4.88 5.03
C MET A 90 16.26 -5.46 4.32
N ASP A 91 17.46 -5.13 4.79
CA ASP A 91 18.71 -5.66 4.22
C ASP A 91 18.87 -7.16 4.48
N ILE A 92 18.34 -7.70 5.58
CA ILE A 92 18.40 -9.13 5.88
C ILE A 92 17.34 -9.92 5.09
N HIS A 93 16.10 -9.46 5.05
CA HIS A 93 14.97 -10.25 4.55
C HIS A 93 14.48 -9.85 3.16
N LEU A 94 14.75 -8.63 2.71
CA LEU A 94 14.18 -8.06 1.48
C LEU A 94 15.24 -7.51 0.52
N ALA A 95 16.53 -7.83 0.74
CA ALA A 95 17.62 -7.35 -0.12
C ALA A 95 17.45 -7.76 -1.59
N GLU A 96 16.97 -8.99 -1.85
CA GLU A 96 16.73 -9.49 -3.21
C GLU A 96 15.61 -8.73 -3.95
N TYR A 97 14.77 -8.01 -3.21
CA TYR A 97 13.61 -7.27 -3.72
C TYR A 97 13.82 -5.75 -3.67
N LYS A 98 15.06 -5.29 -3.42
CA LYS A 98 15.38 -3.87 -3.19
C LYS A 98 15.01 -2.96 -4.37
N ASP A 99 15.08 -3.47 -5.59
CA ASP A 99 14.68 -2.78 -6.82
C ASP A 99 13.16 -2.53 -6.92
N ARG A 100 12.37 -3.37 -6.24
CA ARG A 100 10.90 -3.34 -6.17
C ARG A 100 10.37 -2.89 -4.79
N LEU A 101 11.26 -2.33 -3.97
CA LEU A 101 10.97 -1.83 -2.63
C LEU A 101 11.27 -0.33 -2.51
N LEU A 102 10.28 0.44 -2.05
CA LEU A 102 10.49 1.77 -1.46
C LEU A 102 10.37 1.65 0.06
N TYR A 103 11.34 2.19 0.77
CA TYR A 103 11.35 2.25 2.22
C TYR A 103 11.58 3.68 2.66
N ALA A 104 10.77 4.16 3.61
CA ALA A 104 10.99 5.44 4.27
C ALA A 104 10.69 5.31 5.76
N ARG A 105 11.46 6.06 6.54
CA ARG A 105 11.17 6.28 7.95
C ARG A 105 10.50 7.63 8.12
N SER A 106 9.34 7.67 8.76
CA SER A 106 8.62 8.91 9.05
C SER A 106 8.01 8.89 10.44
N GLN A 107 8.15 10.01 11.17
CA GLN A 107 7.57 10.16 12.51
C GLN A 107 6.04 10.28 12.48
N ASP A 108 5.46 10.57 11.32
CA ASP A 108 4.01 10.75 11.14
C ASP A 108 3.24 9.41 11.14
N VAL A 109 3.94 8.28 11.02
CA VAL A 109 3.33 6.96 11.11
C VAL A 109 3.01 6.63 12.56
N SER A 110 1.72 6.51 12.86
CA SER A 110 1.18 6.13 14.16
C SER A 110 0.17 5.00 14.03
N ASN A 111 -0.30 4.42 15.15
CA ASN A 111 -1.38 3.43 15.12
C ASN A 111 -2.65 3.94 14.42
N VAL A 112 -2.90 5.25 14.45
CA VAL A 112 -4.10 5.86 13.86
C VAL A 112 -3.91 6.11 12.36
N ALA A 113 -2.69 6.46 11.93
CA ALA A 113 -2.35 6.70 10.53
C ALA A 113 -1.91 5.42 9.77
N SER A 114 -1.83 4.29 10.48
CA SER A 114 -1.43 3.00 9.91
C SER A 114 -2.48 2.48 8.93
N HIS A 115 -2.02 1.83 7.88
CA HIS A 115 -2.87 1.24 6.88
C HIS A 115 -2.11 0.21 6.02
N MET A 116 -2.87 -0.63 5.35
CA MET A 116 -2.42 -1.51 4.29
C MET A 116 -3.29 -1.29 3.06
N VAL A 117 -2.67 -0.93 1.94
CA VAL A 117 -3.34 -0.84 0.64
C VAL A 117 -2.74 -1.88 -0.29
N LEU A 118 -3.59 -2.69 -0.89
CA LEU A 118 -3.23 -3.59 -1.98
C LEU A 118 -3.90 -3.07 -3.24
N TYR A 119 -3.15 -2.81 -4.30
CA TYR A 119 -3.75 -2.34 -5.55
C TYR A 119 -3.09 -2.95 -6.78
N LYS A 120 -3.90 -3.05 -7.83
CA LYS A 120 -3.52 -3.43 -9.20
C LYS A 120 -4.22 -2.51 -10.20
N LYS A 121 -4.21 -2.84 -11.50
CA LYS A 121 -4.78 -2.00 -12.56
C LYS A 121 -6.25 -1.65 -12.37
N ASP A 122 -7.05 -2.62 -11.94
CA ASP A 122 -8.51 -2.56 -11.94
C ASP A 122 -9.12 -2.73 -10.54
N LYS A 123 -8.35 -3.24 -9.57
CA LYS A 123 -8.82 -3.48 -8.20
C LYS A 123 -7.93 -2.86 -7.14
N ALA A 124 -8.54 -2.49 -6.04
CA ALA A 124 -7.82 -2.18 -4.82
C ALA A 124 -8.56 -2.65 -3.57
N LEU A 125 -7.79 -2.84 -2.52
CA LEU A 125 -8.24 -3.06 -1.17
C LEU A 125 -7.52 -2.09 -0.26
N ILE A 126 -8.27 -1.36 0.56
CA ILE A 126 -7.75 -0.39 1.52
C ILE A 126 -8.19 -0.85 2.90
N LEU A 127 -7.23 -1.13 3.78
CA LEU A 127 -7.45 -1.39 5.19
C LEU A 127 -6.78 -0.28 6.02
N SER A 128 -7.58 0.53 6.69
CA SER A 128 -7.11 1.57 7.62
C SER A 128 -7.36 1.15 9.06
N GLY A 129 -6.38 1.38 9.93
CA GLY A 129 -6.43 1.00 11.34
C GLY A 129 -5.06 0.55 11.85
N PRO A 130 -4.93 0.20 13.14
CA PRO A 130 -3.65 -0.21 13.71
C PRO A 130 -3.06 -1.44 12.99
N MET A 131 -1.96 -1.26 12.25
CA MET A 131 -1.23 -2.36 11.63
C MET A 131 -0.33 -3.02 12.67
N LEU A 132 -0.95 -3.88 13.49
CA LEU A 132 -0.29 -4.51 14.63
C LEU A 132 0.56 -5.70 14.19
N GLU A 133 1.75 -5.79 14.76
CA GLU A 133 2.60 -6.95 14.61
C GLU A 133 2.31 -8.04 15.63
N LYS A 134 2.04 -7.65 16.88
CA LYS A 134 1.65 -8.54 17.97
C LYS A 134 0.25 -8.19 18.44
N MET A 135 -0.43 -9.18 18.99
CA MET A 135 -1.73 -8.94 19.61
C MET A 135 -1.58 -7.95 20.76
N SER A 136 -2.47 -6.96 20.83
CA SER A 136 -2.45 -5.93 21.87
C SER A 136 -3.47 -6.18 22.98
N GLY A 137 -4.50 -6.99 22.72
CA GLY A 137 -5.63 -7.19 23.63
C GLY A 137 -6.53 -5.95 23.78
N LYS A 138 -6.25 -4.87 23.04
CA LYS A 138 -7.00 -3.61 23.10
C LYS A 138 -7.96 -3.51 21.92
N THR A 139 -9.18 -3.07 22.21
CA THR A 139 -10.17 -2.80 21.17
C THR A 139 -9.62 -1.84 20.13
N SER A 140 -9.65 -2.24 18.86
CA SER A 140 -9.07 -1.50 17.74
C SER A 140 -10.12 -1.39 16.64
N ALA A 141 -10.26 -0.19 16.08
CA ALA A 141 -11.18 0.09 14.99
C ALA A 141 -10.46 -0.04 13.64
N TYR A 142 -11.14 -0.64 12.67
CA TYR A 142 -10.67 -0.80 11.31
C TYR A 142 -11.74 -0.35 10.32
N SER A 143 -11.30 0.23 9.21
CA SER A 143 -12.11 0.46 8.03
C SER A 143 -11.50 -0.28 6.86
N LEU A 144 -12.32 -1.07 6.17
CA LEU A 144 -11.93 -1.88 5.03
C LEU A 144 -12.81 -1.52 3.84
N GLN A 145 -12.19 -1.15 2.73
CA GLN A 145 -12.86 -0.84 1.48
C GLN A 145 -12.30 -1.70 0.36
N PHE A 146 -13.17 -2.39 -0.36
CA PHE A 146 -12.82 -3.15 -1.55
C PHE A 146 -13.38 -2.48 -2.81
N LEU A 147 -12.49 -2.23 -3.78
CA LEU A 147 -12.76 -1.50 -5.00
C LEU A 147 -12.53 -2.45 -6.18
N PRO A 148 -13.55 -3.24 -6.61
CA PRO A 148 -13.38 -4.26 -7.65
C PRO A 148 -13.29 -3.72 -9.08
N ASN A 149 -13.60 -2.44 -9.28
CA ASN A 149 -13.40 -1.72 -10.53
C ASN A 149 -13.05 -0.26 -10.18
N GLN A 150 -11.76 0.07 -10.23
CA GLN A 150 -11.27 1.40 -9.89
C GLN A 150 -11.67 2.48 -10.90
N ALA A 151 -11.95 2.13 -12.15
CA ALA A 151 -12.38 3.10 -13.16
C ALA A 151 -13.69 3.81 -12.76
N ASN A 152 -14.56 3.11 -12.03
CA ASN A 152 -15.81 3.68 -11.52
C ASN A 152 -15.62 4.77 -10.44
N TRP A 153 -14.38 4.92 -9.92
CA TRP A 153 -14.04 5.88 -8.87
C TRP A 153 -13.20 7.05 -9.36
N LEU A 154 -12.87 7.09 -10.66
CA LEU A 154 -12.26 8.26 -11.27
C LEU A 154 -13.35 9.24 -11.68
N ASN A 155 -13.29 10.45 -11.13
CA ASN A 155 -13.98 11.61 -11.68
C ASN A 155 -12.97 12.75 -11.88
N ALA A 156 -13.34 13.76 -12.68
CA ALA A 156 -12.47 14.90 -12.96
C ALA A 156 -12.11 15.72 -11.70
N LEU A 157 -12.78 15.45 -10.57
CA LEU A 157 -12.47 16.02 -9.27
C LEU A 157 -11.35 15.18 -8.64
N THR A 158 -10.15 15.75 -8.58
CA THR A 158 -8.89 15.11 -8.15
C THR A 158 -8.90 14.41 -6.78
N TRP A 159 -9.94 14.62 -5.97
CA TRP A 159 -10.16 14.02 -4.64
C TRP A 159 -10.95 12.70 -4.67
N GLY A 160 -11.49 12.29 -5.83
CA GLY A 160 -12.35 11.10 -5.93
C GLY A 160 -11.60 9.76 -5.81
N ASN A 161 -10.27 9.73 -5.99
CA ASN A 161 -9.51 8.48 -5.98
C ASN A 161 -9.12 8.05 -4.55
N PRO A 162 -9.76 7.01 -3.98
CA PRO A 162 -9.53 6.62 -2.60
C PRO A 162 -8.12 6.08 -2.35
N VAL A 163 -7.50 5.40 -3.33
CA VAL A 163 -6.12 4.89 -3.21
C VAL A 163 -5.14 6.05 -3.12
N LYS A 164 -5.29 7.04 -4.02
CA LYS A 164 -4.47 8.25 -4.01
C LYS A 164 -4.54 8.98 -2.67
N ASN A 165 -5.75 9.13 -2.12
CA ASN A 165 -5.96 9.85 -0.87
C ASN A 165 -5.31 9.15 0.33
N VAL A 166 -5.46 7.83 0.43
CA VAL A 166 -4.90 7.07 1.55
C VAL A 166 -3.38 6.99 1.47
N CYS A 167 -2.82 6.79 0.28
CA CYS A 167 -1.38 6.65 0.07
C CYS A 167 -0.63 7.99 -0.03
N PHE A 168 -1.32 9.14 0.00
CA PHE A 168 -0.67 10.44 -0.19
C PHE A 168 0.45 10.71 0.82
N PRO A 169 0.29 10.43 2.14
CA PRO A 169 1.38 10.58 3.10
C PRO A 169 2.60 9.73 2.74
N ASP A 170 2.40 8.49 2.29
CA ASP A 170 3.49 7.61 1.85
C ASP A 170 4.18 8.17 0.61
N VAL A 171 3.46 8.71 -0.37
CA VAL A 171 4.09 9.36 -1.53
C VAL A 171 5.03 10.47 -1.08
N LEU A 172 4.59 11.34 -0.16
CA LEU A 172 5.42 12.44 0.35
C LEU A 172 6.67 11.92 1.08
N ASN A 173 6.48 10.97 2.00
CA ASN A 173 7.58 10.37 2.77
C ASN A 173 8.62 9.69 1.86
N GLN A 174 8.15 8.92 0.88
CA GLN A 174 9.04 8.21 -0.05
C GLN A 174 9.77 9.18 -0.99
N ARG A 175 9.13 10.25 -1.47
CA ARG A 175 9.80 11.31 -2.24
C ARG A 175 10.94 11.94 -1.45
N GLN A 176 10.67 12.34 -0.22
CA GLN A 176 11.68 12.95 0.65
C GLN A 176 12.86 12.01 0.88
N GLN A 177 12.60 10.73 1.14
CA GLN A 177 13.64 9.73 1.34
C GLN A 177 14.46 9.48 0.07
N VAL A 178 13.82 9.33 -1.09
CA VAL A 178 14.52 9.14 -2.38
C VAL A 178 15.42 10.33 -2.72
N ILE A 179 14.95 11.56 -2.49
CA ILE A 179 15.74 12.78 -2.69
C ILE A 179 16.94 12.80 -1.74
N LYS A 180 16.72 12.51 -0.46
CA LYS A 180 17.77 12.46 0.57
C LYS A 180 18.86 11.45 0.22
N ASP A 181 18.46 10.27 -0.23
CA ASP A 181 19.39 9.17 -0.57
C ASP A 181 20.01 9.32 -1.95
N LYS A 182 19.58 10.32 -2.75
CA LYS A 182 19.93 10.48 -4.17
C LYS A 182 19.71 9.18 -4.96
N ARG A 183 18.67 8.45 -4.60
CA ARG A 183 18.37 7.13 -5.16
C ARG A 183 17.74 7.28 -6.55
N GLU A 184 18.28 6.55 -7.53
CA GLU A 184 17.63 6.40 -8.83
C GLU A 184 16.56 5.31 -8.76
N VAL A 185 15.32 5.64 -9.10
CA VAL A 185 14.18 4.70 -9.10
C VAL A 185 13.84 4.33 -10.54
N LYS A 186 14.38 3.19 -10.99
CA LYS A 186 14.21 2.68 -12.37
C LYS A 186 12.89 1.93 -12.57
N ASP A 187 12.35 1.34 -11.52
CA ASP A 187 11.09 0.61 -11.61
C ASP A 187 9.93 1.56 -11.96
N ARG A 188 9.14 1.16 -12.95
CA ARG A 188 8.07 1.98 -13.51
C ARG A 188 6.89 2.15 -12.55
N LEU A 189 6.56 1.12 -11.77
CA LEU A 189 5.44 1.16 -10.83
C LEU A 189 5.79 2.01 -9.61
N LEU A 190 7.01 1.87 -9.09
CA LEU A 190 7.53 2.73 -8.04
C LEU A 190 7.67 4.19 -8.50
N SER A 191 8.11 4.42 -9.75
CA SER A 191 8.14 5.76 -10.35
C SER A 191 6.74 6.38 -10.45
N ARG A 192 5.73 5.60 -10.90
CA ARG A 192 4.32 6.02 -10.92
C ARG A 192 3.81 6.35 -9.52
N PHE A 193 4.13 5.51 -8.52
CA PHE A 193 3.78 5.75 -7.13
C PHE A 193 4.36 7.08 -6.64
N LEU A 194 5.66 7.31 -6.87
CA LEU A 194 6.31 8.58 -6.53
C LEU A 194 5.67 9.75 -7.28
N LYS A 195 5.11 9.59 -8.47
CA LYS A 195 4.36 10.65 -9.17
C LYS A 195 2.90 10.82 -8.70
N ALA A 196 2.46 10.08 -7.67
CA ALA A 196 1.07 9.99 -7.24
C ALA A 196 0.10 9.59 -8.37
N SER A 197 0.60 8.81 -9.33
CA SER A 197 -0.15 8.28 -10.46
C SER A 197 -0.66 6.89 -10.11
N PHE A 198 -1.90 6.80 -9.63
CA PHE A 198 -2.52 5.54 -9.22
C PHE A 198 -3.43 4.97 -10.30
N PRO A 199 -3.72 3.66 -10.25
CA PRO A 199 -4.64 3.03 -11.18
C PRO A 199 -6.07 3.61 -11.17
N PRO A 200 -6.86 3.37 -12.25
CA PRO A 200 -6.42 2.77 -13.50
C PRO A 200 -5.43 3.68 -14.20
N TYR A 201 -4.35 3.09 -14.72
CA TYR A 201 -3.37 3.85 -15.46
C TYR A 201 -3.95 4.15 -16.84
N ASP A 202 -3.80 5.39 -17.30
CA ASP A 202 -3.97 5.69 -18.72
C ASP A 202 -3.13 4.68 -19.48
N ASP A 203 -3.78 3.87 -20.33
CA ASP A 203 -3.11 2.78 -21.05
C ASP A 203 -1.84 3.31 -21.68
N ASP A 204 -0.80 2.47 -21.62
CA ASP A 204 0.60 2.71 -21.97
C ASP A 204 0.79 3.28 -23.39
N LYS A 205 0.36 4.52 -23.64
CA LYS A 205 1.12 5.41 -24.50
C LYS A 205 2.39 5.65 -23.72
N GLU A 206 3.49 5.12 -24.24
CA GLU A 206 4.85 5.41 -23.81
C GLU A 206 5.00 6.92 -23.65
N GLN A 207 4.68 7.43 -22.46
CA GLN A 207 4.98 8.80 -22.13
C GLN A 207 6.47 8.79 -21.80
N PRO A 208 7.31 9.45 -22.61
CA PRO A 208 8.70 9.63 -22.24
C PRO A 208 8.74 10.26 -20.86
N LEU A 209 9.74 9.88 -20.06
CA LEU A 209 10.02 10.44 -18.74
C LEU A 209 10.16 11.97 -18.86
N SER A 210 9.05 12.68 -18.80
CA SER A 210 9.02 14.13 -18.71
C SER A 210 9.41 14.46 -17.27
N HIS A 211 10.64 14.94 -17.12
CA HIS A 211 11.04 15.74 -15.99
C HIS A 211 10.29 17.07 -16.09
N GLY A 212 9.28 17.23 -15.25
CA GLY A 212 8.50 18.45 -15.14
C GLY A 212 7.87 18.51 -13.75
N ASP A 213 8.68 18.80 -12.75
CA ASP A 213 8.15 19.33 -11.48
C ASP A 213 7.59 20.72 -11.77
N HIS A 214 6.28 20.80 -11.96
CA HIS A 214 5.55 22.06 -11.90
C HIS A 214 4.60 22.01 -10.73
N HIS A 215 5.14 22.23 -9.53
CA HIS A 215 4.39 22.89 -8.47
C HIS A 215 4.79 24.37 -8.50
N ASP A 216 4.13 25.12 -9.37
CA ASP A 216 4.10 26.58 -9.32
C ASP A 216 3.16 26.97 -8.17
N PHE A 217 3.73 27.20 -6.99
CA PHE A 217 3.01 27.91 -5.93
C PHE A 217 3.12 29.39 -6.28
N GLY A 218 2.08 29.89 -6.92
CA GLY A 218 1.98 31.26 -7.37
C GLY A 218 2.49 32.25 -6.31
N GLN A 219 3.40 33.12 -6.74
CA GLN A 219 3.63 34.38 -6.08
C GLN A 219 2.33 35.18 -6.13
N MET A 220 1.58 35.21 -5.02
CA MET A 220 0.63 36.28 -4.79
C MET A 220 1.45 37.51 -4.38
N GLY A 221 1.57 38.45 -5.31
CA GLY A 221 1.88 39.85 -5.01
C GLY A 221 0.67 40.58 -4.42
#